data_AF-Q3A5J8-F1
#
_entry.id   AF-Q3A5J8-F1
#
_cell.length_a   1.000
_cell.length_b   1.000
_cell.length_c   1.000
_cell.angle_alpha   90.00
_cell.angle_beta   90.00
_cell.angle_gamma   90.00
#
_symmetry.space_group_name_H-M   'P 1'
#
loop_
_entity.id
_entity.type
_entity.pdbx_description
1 polymer ?
#
loop_
_entity_poly.entity_id
_entity_poly.type
_entity_poly.pdbx_seq_one_letter_code
_entity_poly.pdbx_strand_id
1 'polypeptide(L)'
;MEKLVEKSTRQYLAVQEKLSQMAALLHGGHTAALVRVQQEWNALNAEAQDTDRQIHTMLQSCQPSDEVLAQLEKKKQTMLQIKRQCEKLQQQARTLQALTTDELHRLKKGRTAIGGYRSSNQGGEHSTLGSC
;
A
#
# COMPACT_ATOMS: atom_id res chain seq x y z
N MET A 1 5.29 26.31 22.79
CA MET A 1 4.25 25.28 22.59
C MET A 1 3.58 25.45 21.23
N GLU A 2 3.06 26.63 20.87
CA GLU A 2 2.49 26.93 19.54
C GLU A 2 3.41 26.58 18.35
N LYS A 3 4.69 26.93 18.42
CA LYS A 3 5.66 26.63 17.34
C LYS A 3 5.85 25.13 17.05
N LEU A 4 5.60 24.26 18.04
CA LEU A 4 5.70 22.80 17.86
C LEU A 4 4.44 22.24 17.18
N VAL A 5 3.27 22.78 17.53
CA VAL A 5 1.99 22.41 16.93
C VAL A 5 1.92 22.81 15.45
N GLU A 6 2.43 24.01 15.13
CA GLU A 6 2.47 24.50 13.75
C GLU A 6 3.44 23.67 12.87
N LYS A 7 4.61 23.31 13.42
CA LYS A 7 5.58 22.42 12.77
C LYS A 7 4.99 21.03 12.50
N SER A 8 4.33 20.42 13.49
CA SER A 8 3.67 19.12 13.35
C SER A 8 2.56 19.15 12.30
N THR A 9 1.74 20.20 12.28
CA THR A 9 0.67 20.36 11.27
C THR A 9 1.23 20.41 9.85
N ARG A 10 2.34 21.13 9.63
CA ARG A 10 3.02 21.18 8.32
C ARG A 10 3.60 19.82 7.93
N GLN A 11 4.16 19.07 8.88
CA GLN A 11 4.64 17.71 8.62
C GLN A 11 3.50 16.78 8.18
N TYR A 12 2.33 16.84 8.81
CA TYR A 12 1.17 16.03 8.40
C TYR A 12 0.58 16.40 7.03
N LEU A 13 0.59 17.69 6.66
CA LEU A 13 0.20 18.12 5.32
C LEU A 13 1.16 17.60 4.25
N ALA A 14 2.48 17.63 4.53
CA ALA A 14 3.48 17.05 3.65
C ALA A 14 3.30 15.53 3.50
N VAL A 15 2.98 14.82 4.60
CA VAL A 15 2.66 13.39 4.61
C VAL A 15 1.44 13.07 3.71
N GLN A 16 0.38 13.89 3.77
CA GLN A 16 -0.81 13.75 2.92
C GLN A 16 -0.50 13.94 1.42
N GLU A 17 0.37 14.90 1.11
CA GLU A 17 0.82 15.13 -0.27
C GLU A 17 1.59 13.92 -0.80
N LYS A 18 2.48 13.34 0.01
CA LYS A 18 3.22 12.12 -0.35
C LYS A 18 2.31 10.91 -0.55
N LEU A 19 1.25 10.76 0.27
CA LEU A 19 0.21 9.74 0.07
C LEU A 19 -0.50 9.88 -1.28
N SER A 20 -0.81 11.12 -1.66
CA SER A 20 -1.45 11.42 -2.95
C SER A 20 -0.53 11.08 -4.12
N GLN A 21 0.78 11.32 -3.97
CA GLN A 21 1.81 10.92 -4.94
C GLN A 21 1.95 9.39 -5.04
N MET A 22 1.92 8.64 -3.93
CA MET A 22 1.93 7.16 -3.96
C MET A 22 0.71 6.59 -4.69
N ALA A 23 -0.47 7.15 -4.45
CA ALA A 23 -1.71 6.72 -5.10
C ALA A 23 -1.63 6.90 -6.63
N ALA A 24 -1.00 7.99 -7.10
CA ALA A 24 -0.75 8.24 -8.51
C ALA A 24 0.28 7.27 -9.11
N LEU A 25 1.37 6.98 -8.39
CA LEU A 25 2.44 6.09 -8.84
C LEU A 25 2.02 4.62 -8.94
N LEU A 26 1.07 4.18 -8.10
CA LEU A 26 0.49 2.83 -8.17
C LEU A 26 -0.28 2.55 -9.46
N HIS A 27 -0.71 3.58 -10.21
CA HIS A 27 -1.33 3.42 -11.52
C HIS A 27 -0.32 3.27 -12.68
N GLY A 28 0.98 3.53 -12.48
CA GLY A 28 1.95 3.72 -13.57
C GLY A 28 3.16 2.76 -13.63
N GLY A 29 3.28 1.77 -12.76
CA GLY A 29 4.37 0.78 -12.82
C GLY A 29 5.73 1.25 -12.26
N HIS A 30 5.77 2.28 -11.43
CA HIS A 30 7.01 2.82 -10.85
C HIS A 30 7.32 2.26 -9.46
N THR A 31 7.69 0.98 -9.38
CA THR A 31 8.07 0.29 -8.13
C THR A 31 9.20 0.99 -7.36
N ALA A 32 10.22 1.52 -8.06
CA ALA A 32 11.31 2.27 -7.44
C ALA A 32 10.84 3.60 -6.80
N ALA A 33 9.89 4.28 -7.44
CA ALA A 33 9.31 5.50 -6.88
C ALA A 33 8.46 5.19 -5.64
N LEU A 34 7.75 4.05 -5.61
CA LEU A 34 7.01 3.60 -4.43
C LEU A 34 7.92 3.32 -3.24
N VAL A 35 9.07 2.68 -3.45
CA VAL A 35 10.07 2.45 -2.38
C VAL A 35 10.57 3.77 -1.81
N ARG A 36 10.91 4.74 -2.66
CA ARG A 36 11.36 6.06 -2.20
C ARG A 36 10.29 6.76 -1.37
N VAL A 37 9.05 6.79 -1.84
CA VAL A 37 7.98 7.46 -1.08
C VAL A 37 7.66 6.70 0.21
N GLN A 38 7.79 5.37 0.24
CA GLN A 38 7.65 4.59 1.48
C GLN A 38 8.75 4.92 2.50
N GLN A 39 9.99 5.13 2.04
CA GLN A 39 11.09 5.55 2.92
C GLN A 39 10.84 6.95 3.49
N GLU A 40 10.46 7.91 2.65
CA GLU A 40 10.09 9.26 3.08
C GLU A 40 8.92 9.23 4.08
N TRP A 41 7.89 8.41 3.82
CA TRP A 41 6.77 8.18 4.73
C TRP A 41 7.22 7.67 6.09
N ASN A 42 8.07 6.65 6.12
CA ASN A 42 8.54 6.04 7.36
C ASN A 42 9.35 7.03 8.21
N ALA A 43 10.21 7.84 7.58
CA ALA A 43 10.97 8.88 8.26
C ALA A 43 10.04 9.92 8.90
N LEU A 44 9.08 10.45 8.14
CA LEU A 44 8.11 11.42 8.63
C LEU A 44 7.23 10.87 9.75
N ASN A 45 6.80 9.61 9.63
CA ASN A 45 5.99 8.96 10.66
C ASN A 45 6.79 8.73 11.96
N ALA A 46 8.08 8.37 11.87
CA ALA A 46 8.95 8.24 13.03
C ALA A 46 9.14 9.58 13.76
N GLU A 47 9.36 10.67 13.02
CA GLU A 47 9.44 12.03 13.58
C GLU A 47 8.13 12.46 14.25
N ALA A 48 6.99 12.17 13.62
CA ALA A 48 5.67 12.47 14.17
C ALA A 48 5.42 11.70 15.48
N GLN A 49 5.80 10.43 15.54
CA GLN A 49 5.69 9.61 16.75
C GLN A 49 6.62 10.07 17.89
N ASP A 50 7.81 10.59 17.56
CA ASP A 50 8.67 11.19 18.57
C ASP A 50 8.07 12.48 19.14
N THR A 51 7.55 13.33 18.26
CA THR A 51 6.86 14.56 18.65
C THR A 51 5.62 14.26 19.51
N ASP A 52 4.85 13.23 19.16
CA ASP A 52 3.68 12.80 19.93
C ASP A 52 4.04 12.32 21.34
N ARG A 53 5.17 11.64 21.49
CA ARG A 53 5.70 11.25 22.81
C ARG A 53 6.06 12.47 23.64
N GLN A 54 6.71 13.47 23.03
CA GLN A 54 7.04 14.72 23.73
C GLN A 54 5.78 15.48 24.16
N ILE A 55 4.77 15.59 23.28
CA ILE A 55 3.47 16.19 23.60
C ILE A 55 2.81 15.44 24.76
N HIS A 56 2.81 14.11 24.73
CA HIS A 56 2.25 13.30 25.81
C HIS A 56 2.92 13.58 27.16
N THR A 57 4.25 13.64 27.20
CA THR A 57 5.00 13.99 28.42
C THR A 57 4.64 15.39 28.93
N MET A 58 4.49 16.37 28.04
CA MET A 58 4.11 17.73 28.42
C MET A 58 2.67 17.82 28.97
N LEU A 59 1.75 17.03 28.41
CA LEU A 59 0.36 16.99 28.89
C LEU A 59 0.23 16.32 30.27
N GLN A 60 1.22 15.54 30.70
CA GLN A 60 1.25 14.98 32.05
C GLN A 60 1.67 16.00 33.11
N SER A 61 2.42 17.03 32.73
CA SER A 61 2.98 18.03 33.66
C SER A 61 2.34 19.41 33.57
N CYS A 62 1.56 19.69 32.52
CA CYS A 62 0.90 20.97 32.31
C CYS A 62 -0.54 20.79 31.83
N GLN A 63 -1.44 21.62 32.35
CA GLN A 63 -2.82 21.67 31.88
C GLN A 63 -2.86 22.39 30.51
N PRO A 64 -3.38 21.75 29.45
CA PRO A 64 -3.43 22.37 28.13
C PRO A 64 -4.47 23.50 28.09
N SER A 65 -4.18 24.54 27.31
CA SER A 65 -5.16 25.59 27.01
C SER A 65 -6.22 25.10 26.02
N ASP A 66 -7.35 25.80 25.94
CA ASP A 66 -8.44 25.48 24.99
C ASP A 66 -7.97 25.49 23.53
N GLU A 67 -7.02 26.37 23.19
CA GLU A 67 -6.41 26.41 21.86
C GLU A 67 -5.59 25.15 21.56
N VAL A 68 -4.83 24.65 22.54
CA VAL A 68 -4.08 23.39 22.40
C VAL A 68 -5.04 22.21 22.24
N LEU A 69 -6.14 22.18 22.99
CA LEU A 69 -7.18 21.16 22.86
C LEU A 69 -7.83 21.17 21.45
N ALA A 70 -8.13 22.35 20.91
CA ALA A 70 -8.65 22.48 19.55
C ALA A 70 -7.68 21.96 18.48
N GLN A 71 -6.39 22.24 18.63
CA GLN A 71 -5.35 21.74 17.73
C GLN A 71 -5.15 20.22 17.84
N LEU A 72 -5.25 19.66 19.05
CA LEU A 72 -5.22 18.21 19.25
C LEU A 72 -6.40 17.51 18.59
N GLU A 73 -7.60 18.09 18.66
CA GLU A 73 -8.77 17.54 17.96
C GLU A 73 -8.60 17.61 16.44
N LYS A 74 -8.09 18.73 15.90
CA LYS A 74 -7.76 18.84 14.48
C LYS A 74 -6.75 17.76 14.05
N LYS A 75 -5.69 17.56 14.83
CA LYS A 75 -4.70 16.49 14.60
C LYS A 75 -5.37 15.12 14.57
N LYS A 76 -6.24 14.81 15.53
CA LYS A 76 -6.99 13.55 15.58
C LYS A 76 -7.83 13.33 14.32
N GLN A 77 -8.51 14.37 13.82
CA GLN A 77 -9.24 14.28 12.56
C GLN A 77 -8.32 13.97 11.37
N THR A 78 -7.15 14.62 11.30
CA THR A 78 -6.14 14.31 10.27
C THR A 78 -5.66 12.87 10.35
N MET A 79 -5.38 12.35 11.56
CA MET A 79 -4.98 10.94 11.74
C MET A 79 -6.07 9.97 11.28
N LEU A 80 -7.35 10.29 11.53
CA LEU A 80 -8.47 9.50 11.03
C LEU A 80 -8.58 9.52 9.51
N GLN A 81 -8.33 10.66 8.87
CA GLN A 81 -8.30 10.77 7.42
C GLN A 81 -7.16 9.94 6.81
N ILE A 82 -5.96 10.02 7.40
CA ILE A 82 -4.81 9.19 7.00
C ILE A 82 -5.14 7.71 7.11
N LYS A 83 -5.72 7.28 8.23
CA LYS A 83 -6.15 5.89 8.42
C LYS A 83 -7.08 5.43 7.30
N ARG A 84 -8.12 6.21 6.98
CA ARG A 84 -9.07 5.88 5.89
C ARG A 84 -8.38 5.79 4.53
N GLN A 85 -7.42 6.66 4.26
CA GLN A 85 -6.64 6.60 3.02
C GLN A 85 -5.77 5.35 2.95
N CYS A 86 -5.10 4.97 4.04
CA CYS A 86 -4.33 3.73 4.12
C CYS A 86 -5.21 2.49 3.92
N GLU A 87 -6.40 2.44 4.52
CA GLU A 87 -7.37 1.36 4.32
C GLU A 87 -7.79 1.25 2.85
N LYS A 88 -8.07 2.39 2.19
CA LYS A 88 -8.42 2.42 0.77
C LYS A 88 -7.26 1.91 -0.11
N LEU A 89 -6.04 2.36 0.15
CA LEU A 89 -4.84 1.89 -0.57
C LEU A 89 -4.62 0.39 -0.39
N GLN A 90 -4.79 -0.12 0.83
CA GLN A 90 -4.70 -1.56 1.11
C GLN A 90 -5.73 -2.35 0.29
N GLN A 91 -6.97 -1.87 0.20
CA GLN A 91 -8.01 -2.52 -0.58
C GLN A 91 -7.69 -2.54 -2.08
N GLN A 92 -7.15 -1.44 -2.61
CA GLN A 92 -6.69 -1.37 -4.00
C GLN A 92 -5.55 -2.36 -4.27
N ALA A 93 -4.56 -2.43 -3.37
CA ALA A 93 -3.44 -3.36 -3.48
C ALA A 93 -3.92 -4.83 -3.47
N ARG A 94 -4.86 -5.18 -2.59
CA ARG A 94 -5.47 -6.53 -2.55
C ARG A 94 -6.19 -6.87 -3.86
N THR A 95 -6.90 -5.90 -4.43
CA THR A 95 -7.62 -6.08 -5.71
C THR A 95 -6.62 -6.35 -6.84
N LEU A 96 -5.54 -5.58 -6.92
CA LEU A 96 -4.47 -5.80 -7.89
C LEU A 96 -3.78 -7.17 -7.70
N GLN A 97 -3.53 -7.57 -6.46
CA GLN A 97 -2.98 -8.89 -6.13
C GLN A 97 -3.91 -10.02 -6.59
N ALA A 98 -5.22 -9.89 -6.40
CA ALA A 98 -6.19 -10.89 -6.86
C ALA A 98 -6.18 -11.01 -8.39
N LEU A 99 -6.28 -9.89 -9.11
CA LEU A 99 -6.26 -9.87 -10.57
C LEU A 99 -4.96 -10.47 -11.16
N THR A 100 -3.81 -10.12 -10.58
CA THR A 100 -2.51 -10.67 -11.01
C THR A 100 -2.39 -12.16 -10.69
N THR A 101 -2.95 -12.62 -9.56
CA THR A 101 -2.99 -14.03 -9.20
C THR A 101 -3.86 -14.84 -10.16
N ASP A 102 -5.02 -14.31 -10.53
CA ASP A 102 -5.93 -14.93 -11.50
C ASP A 102 -5.26 -15.06 -12.88
N GLU A 103 -4.53 -14.03 -13.32
CA GLU A 103 -3.79 -14.08 -14.57
C GLU A 103 -2.67 -15.11 -14.53
N LEU A 104 -1.91 -15.19 -13.42
CA LEU A 104 -0.91 -16.24 -13.23
C LEU A 104 -1.53 -17.65 -13.27
N HIS A 105 -2.70 -17.83 -12.67
CA HIS A 105 -3.43 -19.10 -12.75
C HIS A 105 -3.89 -19.41 -14.17
N ARG A 106 -4.39 -18.43 -14.93
CA ARG A 106 -4.75 -18.61 -16.35
C ARG A 106 -3.53 -19.01 -17.18
N LEU A 107 -2.39 -18.35 -17.01
CA LEU A 107 -1.15 -18.67 -17.72
C LEU A 107 -0.62 -20.07 -17.35
N LYS A 108 -0.70 -20.46 -16.07
CA LYS A 108 -0.35 -21.82 -15.64
C LYS A 108 -1.25 -22.88 -16.32
N LYS A 109 -2.58 -22.65 -16.36
CA LYS A 109 -3.55 -23.53 -17.02
C LYS A 109 -3.36 -23.59 -18.54
N GLY A 110 -3.09 -22.46 -19.18
CA GLY A 110 -2.77 -22.39 -20.61
C GLY A 110 -1.47 -23.12 -20.95
N ARG A 111 -0.43 -23.02 -20.11
CA ARG A 111 0.81 -23.77 -20.26
C ARG A 111 0.61 -25.28 -20.09
N THR A 112 -0.24 -25.72 -19.16
CA THR A 112 -0.61 -27.15 -19.06
C THR A 112 -1.41 -27.64 -20.26
N ALA A 113 -2.29 -26.81 -20.84
CA ALA A 113 -3.02 -27.16 -22.07
C ALA A 113 -2.07 -27.31 -23.27
N ILE A 114 -1.10 -26.39 -23.43
CA ILE A 114 -0.07 -26.46 -24.49
C ILE A 114 0.90 -27.64 -24.26
N GLY A 115 1.19 -27.98 -23.00
CA GLY A 115 1.94 -29.18 -22.64
C GLY A 115 1.20 -30.48 -22.97
N GLY A 116 -0.12 -30.52 -22.77
CA GLY A 116 -0.97 -31.66 -23.12
C GLY A 116 -1.04 -31.94 -24.63
N TYR A 117 -1.01 -30.90 -25.47
CA TYR A 117 -0.95 -31.05 -26.93
C TYR A 117 0.37 -31.65 -27.45
N ARG A 118 1.48 -31.50 -26.71
CA ARG A 118 2.75 -32.14 -27.06
C ARG A 118 2.79 -33.63 -26.71
N SER A 119 1.96 -34.09 -25.78
CA SER A 119 1.91 -35.50 -25.36
C SER A 119 0.94 -36.36 -26.18
N SER A 120 0.08 -35.76 -27.02
CA SER A 120 -0.89 -36.51 -27.85
C SER A 120 -0.43 -36.80 -29.29
N ASN A 121 0.80 -36.41 -29.68
CA ASN A 121 1.32 -36.60 -31.04
C ASN A 121 2.44 -37.64 -31.18
N GLN A 122 2.71 -38.45 -30.15
CA GLN A 122 3.55 -39.66 -30.27
C GLN A 122 2.78 -40.88 -29.76
N GLY A 123 2.09 -41.54 -30.68
CA GLY A 123 1.34 -42.77 -30.41
C GLY A 123 0.60 -43.33 -31.64
N GLY A 124 0.76 -42.73 -32.82
CA GLY A 124 0.31 -43.29 -34.08
C GLY A 124 1.44 -44.07 -34.74
N GLU A 125 1.63 -45.32 -34.34
CA GLU A 125 2.20 -46.41 -35.15
C GLU A 125 2.15 -47.72 -34.37
N HIS A 126 1.06 -48.48 -34.52
CA HIS A 126 1.20 -49.90 -34.78
C HIS A 126 0.01 -50.41 -35.58
N SER A 127 0.34 -50.77 -36.82
CA SER A 127 -0.47 -51.44 -37.82
C SER A 127 -1.20 -52.67 -37.28
N THR A 128 -2.44 -52.88 -37.75
CA THR A 128 -2.89 -54.16 -38.31
C THR A 128 -3.83 -53.91 -39.48
N LEU A 129 -3.26 -53.99 -40.68
CA LEU A 129 -3.97 -54.30 -41.92
C LEU A 129 -4.74 -55.62 -41.74
N GLY A 130 -5.96 -55.68 -42.24
CA GLY A 130 -6.79 -56.88 -42.19
C GLY A 130 -6.34 -57.98 -43.15
N SER A 131 -6.81 -59.20 -42.90
CA SER A 131 -7.44 -60.08 -43.90
C SER A 131 -7.97 -61.34 -43.22
N CYS A 132 -9.12 -61.77 -43.76
CA CYS A 132 -9.80 -63.06 -43.74
C CYS A 132 -9.11 -64.26 -43.09
#